data_AF-A0AAV9PA53-F1
#
_entry.id   AF-A0AAV9PA53-F1
#
_cell.length_a   1.000
_cell.length_b   1.000
_cell.length_c   1.000
_cell.angle_alpha   90.00
_cell.angle_beta   90.00
_cell.angle_gamma   90.00
#
_symmetry.space_group_name_H-M   'P 1'
#
loop_
_entity.id
_entity.type
_entity.pdbx_description
1 polymer ?
#
loop_
_entity_poly.entity_id
_entity_poly.type
_entity_poly.pdbx_seq_one_letter_code
_entity_poly.pdbx_strand_id
1 'polypeptide(L)'
;MTQPSSADMTFDSSLVDVQRSFSSTDTNTTSSTGKENMPPSDHSDPVSAPTSQFKDVSTDELYSEWAATYDTDGNILQFIDDLQMTDLLEQFVSLCCAQDLDSNDYRLDILDLGCGTGRNTLKLLQTPWPTDRDVNVHGWDGSQAMLDLARTKCANAVSSSASTKMVMEFAAVDISNPENVPKQYDDLFNGLISTLVLEHIEIETFFAIVARLLKPGAHALITNMHSDMGRLSRAGYKAATGERYRATSYIYTPQETVEAAAAAGLDLVGEIDEVAVDGRMIDGGVLDNGVRVEKGGVREGARKWVGTKVWYGMMLRKR
;
A
#
# COMPACT_ATOMS: atom_id res chain seq x y z
N MET A 1 2.47 -35.89 -25.69
CA MET A 1 2.76 -34.55 -25.14
C MET A 1 1.55 -34.11 -24.35
N THR A 2 1.56 -34.42 -23.06
CA THR A 2 0.48 -34.09 -22.11
C THR A 2 0.81 -32.76 -21.47
N GLN A 3 -0.10 -31.79 -21.57
CA GLN A 3 0.00 -30.53 -20.86
C GLN A 3 -0.08 -30.76 -19.35
N PRO A 4 0.65 -29.98 -18.52
CA PRO A 4 0.39 -29.97 -17.08
C PRO A 4 -0.90 -29.19 -16.83
N SER A 5 -1.84 -29.83 -16.16
CA SER A 5 -3.02 -29.21 -15.55
C SER A 5 -2.59 -28.13 -14.56
N SER A 6 -3.13 -26.93 -14.68
CA SER A 6 -3.04 -25.87 -13.66
C SER A 6 -3.58 -26.40 -12.34
N ALA A 7 -2.70 -26.57 -11.37
CA ALA A 7 -3.10 -26.90 -10.01
C ALA A 7 -3.72 -25.65 -9.37
N ASP A 8 -4.98 -25.77 -8.95
CA ASP A 8 -5.70 -24.75 -8.18
C ASP A 8 -4.93 -24.40 -6.91
N MET A 9 -4.30 -23.22 -6.89
CA MET A 9 -3.74 -22.62 -5.68
C MET A 9 -4.90 -22.05 -4.86
N THR A 10 -5.34 -22.77 -3.83
CA THR A 10 -6.45 -22.34 -2.96
C THR A 10 -5.94 -21.90 -1.57
N PHE A 11 -6.41 -20.73 -1.13
CA PHE A 11 -6.07 -20.10 0.15
C PHE A 11 -7.12 -20.41 1.24
N ASP A 12 -6.65 -20.53 2.49
CA ASP A 12 -7.46 -20.75 3.69
C ASP A 12 -7.28 -19.56 4.65
N SER A 13 -8.36 -18.82 4.86
CA SER A 13 -8.43 -17.60 5.67
C SER A 13 -9.07 -17.78 7.05
N SER A 14 -9.19 -19.02 7.55
CA SER A 14 -9.54 -19.36 8.95
C SER A 14 -8.57 -18.82 10.00
N LEU A 15 -7.60 -17.99 9.61
CA LEU A 15 -6.55 -17.39 10.41
C LEU A 15 -7.01 -16.28 11.38
N VAL A 16 -8.11 -16.51 12.11
CA VAL A 16 -8.39 -15.84 13.38
C VAL A 16 -8.99 -16.90 14.31
N ASP A 17 -8.26 -17.26 15.37
CA ASP A 17 -8.85 -17.95 16.51
C ASP A 17 -9.73 -16.95 17.26
N VAL A 18 -11.01 -16.87 16.88
CA VAL A 18 -12.02 -16.16 17.68
C VAL A 18 -12.53 -17.11 18.77
N GLN A 19 -11.65 -17.45 19.70
CA GLN A 19 -12.06 -18.02 20.98
C GLN A 19 -11.30 -17.35 22.12
N ARG A 20 -11.74 -16.15 22.49
CA ARG A 20 -11.69 -15.74 23.89
C ARG A 20 -13.08 -15.23 24.30
N SER A 21 -13.81 -16.12 24.96
CA SER A 21 -15.02 -15.77 25.70
C SER A 21 -14.69 -14.67 26.71
N PHE A 22 -15.42 -13.56 26.64
CA PHE A 22 -15.38 -12.51 27.63
C PHE A 22 -15.93 -13.05 28.96
N SER A 23 -15.09 -13.07 29.99
CA SER A 23 -15.54 -13.02 31.38
C SER A 23 -15.02 -11.73 31.99
N SER A 24 -15.95 -10.95 32.55
CA SER A 24 -15.76 -9.63 33.13
C SER A 24 -14.87 -9.63 34.37
N THR A 25 -14.52 -8.40 34.80
CA THR A 25 -13.74 -7.95 35.99
C THR A 25 -12.23 -8.24 35.88
N ASP A 26 -11.31 -7.26 35.96
CA ASP A 26 -11.23 -6.15 36.90
C ASP A 26 -10.58 -4.87 36.32
N THR A 27 -10.98 -3.75 36.93
CA THR A 27 -10.34 -2.43 36.87
C THR A 27 -8.91 -2.45 37.43
N ASN A 28 -7.95 -1.86 36.72
CA ASN A 28 -6.96 -1.00 37.39
C ASN A 28 -6.32 0.01 36.43
N THR A 29 -6.33 1.26 36.86
CA THR A 29 -5.68 2.43 36.28
C THR A 29 -4.16 2.36 36.37
N THR A 30 -3.46 2.52 35.24
CA THR A 30 -2.22 3.32 35.18
C THR A 30 -1.90 3.70 33.74
N SER A 31 -1.68 4.99 33.54
CA SER A 31 -1.14 5.64 32.36
C SER A 31 0.32 5.24 32.10
N SER A 32 0.61 4.68 30.93
CA SER A 32 1.94 4.73 30.33
C SER A 32 1.84 4.50 28.81
N THR A 33 2.27 5.49 28.05
CA THR A 33 2.62 5.42 26.62
C THR A 33 3.54 4.24 26.35
N GLY A 34 3.08 3.25 25.56
CA GLY A 34 3.85 2.06 25.23
C GLY A 34 3.90 1.85 23.72
N LYS A 35 5.10 1.98 23.13
CA LYS A 35 5.44 1.49 21.80
C LYS A 35 5.38 -0.04 21.82
N GLU A 36 4.41 -0.66 21.15
CA GLU A 36 4.39 -2.13 20.97
C GLU A 36 5.04 -2.52 19.64
N ASN A 37 6.37 -2.40 19.58
CA ASN A 37 7.17 -3.16 18.62
C ASN A 37 7.39 -4.55 19.23
N MET A 38 6.75 -5.59 18.68
CA MET A 38 6.92 -6.96 19.17
C MET A 38 8.01 -7.70 18.38
N PRO A 39 9.19 -7.96 18.98
CA PRO A 39 10.10 -9.00 18.48
C PRO A 39 9.56 -10.40 18.83
N PRO A 40 10.01 -11.46 18.15
CA PRO A 40 9.54 -12.82 18.39
C PRO A 40 9.98 -13.32 19.77
N SER A 41 9.03 -13.62 20.66
CA SER A 41 9.31 -14.23 21.97
C SER A 41 9.23 -15.75 21.91
N ASP A 42 10.28 -16.41 22.40
CA ASP A 42 10.43 -17.87 22.51
C ASP A 42 9.97 -18.33 23.90
N HIS A 43 8.83 -19.02 23.98
CA HIS A 43 8.42 -19.74 25.19
C HIS A 43 7.69 -21.03 24.82
N SER A 44 8.29 -22.15 25.24
CA SER A 44 7.80 -23.51 25.12
C SER A 44 6.91 -23.88 26.31
N ASP A 45 5.70 -24.37 26.03
CA ASP A 45 4.95 -25.32 26.87
C ASP A 45 3.72 -25.89 26.10
N PRO A 46 3.13 -27.05 26.50
CA PRO A 46 3.03 -28.18 25.58
C PRO A 46 1.61 -28.56 25.08
N VAL A 47 1.61 -29.17 23.89
CA VAL A 47 0.57 -29.96 23.18
C VAL A 47 -0.76 -29.25 22.84
N SER A 48 -0.79 -28.64 21.66
CA SER A 48 -2.00 -28.46 20.84
C SER A 48 -1.64 -28.67 19.36
N ALA A 49 -2.63 -29.03 18.53
CA ALA A 49 -2.56 -29.33 17.09
C ALA A 49 -1.59 -28.43 16.30
N PRO A 50 -1.03 -28.85 15.14
CA PRO A 50 0.02 -28.10 14.45
C PRO A 50 -0.51 -26.73 14.04
N THR A 51 -0.30 -25.74 14.90
CA THR A 51 -0.36 -24.33 14.56
C THR A 51 0.67 -24.17 13.47
N SER A 52 0.23 -23.98 12.22
CA SER A 52 1.15 -23.76 11.11
C SER A 52 1.95 -22.51 11.46
N GLN A 53 3.18 -22.70 11.92
CA GLN A 53 4.04 -21.63 12.34
C GLN A 53 4.37 -20.79 11.10
N PHE A 54 4.19 -19.47 11.20
CA PHE A 54 4.64 -18.57 10.15
C PHE A 54 6.17 -18.61 10.08
N LYS A 55 6.70 -18.66 8.86
CA LYS A 55 8.11 -18.43 8.58
C LYS A 55 8.34 -16.94 8.30
N ASP A 56 9.31 -16.35 8.98
CA ASP A 56 9.71 -14.96 8.76
C ASP A 56 10.66 -14.90 7.56
N VAL A 57 10.37 -14.02 6.61
CA VAL A 57 11.18 -13.76 5.39
C VAL A 57 11.39 -12.26 5.22
N SER A 58 12.32 -11.86 4.35
CA SER A 58 12.47 -10.45 4.01
C SER A 58 11.24 -9.94 3.24
N THR A 59 11.01 -8.62 3.27
CA THR A 59 9.93 -8.00 2.50
C THR A 59 10.06 -8.28 1.00
N ASP A 60 11.28 -8.18 0.45
CA ASP A 60 11.56 -8.51 -0.95
C ASP A 60 11.26 -9.98 -1.30
N GLU A 61 11.69 -10.92 -0.47
CA GLU A 61 11.42 -12.35 -0.67
C GLU A 61 9.91 -12.63 -0.61
N LEU A 62 9.21 -12.03 0.36
CA LEU A 62 7.75 -12.16 0.51
C LEU A 62 7.02 -11.74 -0.77
N TYR A 63 7.35 -10.57 -1.30
CA TYR A 63 6.67 -10.02 -2.46
C TYR A 63 7.11 -10.66 -3.77
N SER A 64 8.36 -11.09 -3.87
CA SER A 64 8.83 -11.83 -5.04
C SER A 64 8.06 -13.15 -5.23
N GLU A 65 7.77 -13.85 -4.14
CA GLU A 65 6.97 -15.08 -4.17
C GLU A 65 5.46 -14.82 -4.33
N TRP A 66 4.96 -13.71 -3.78
CA TRP A 66 3.54 -13.35 -3.86
C TRP A 66 3.14 -12.69 -5.20
N ALA A 67 4.10 -12.18 -5.97
CA ALA A 67 3.86 -11.39 -7.18
C ALA A 67 2.86 -12.02 -8.16
N ALA A 68 2.96 -13.33 -8.43
CA ALA A 68 2.14 -14.02 -9.42
C ALA A 68 0.63 -14.04 -9.12
N THR A 69 0.24 -13.99 -7.85
CA THR A 69 -1.16 -14.00 -7.41
C THR A 69 -1.60 -12.70 -6.77
N TYR A 70 -0.68 -11.75 -6.59
CA TYR A 70 -0.89 -10.52 -5.82
C TYR A 70 -2.16 -9.77 -6.23
N ASP A 71 -2.39 -9.58 -7.54
CA ASP A 71 -3.53 -8.84 -8.05
C ASP A 71 -4.85 -9.63 -8.11
N THR A 72 -4.82 -10.94 -7.85
CA THR A 72 -5.96 -11.86 -8.10
C THR A 72 -6.40 -12.63 -6.85
N ASP A 73 -5.79 -12.36 -5.70
CA ASP A 73 -6.05 -13.10 -4.45
C ASP A 73 -7.32 -12.64 -3.68
N GLY A 74 -8.03 -11.65 -4.23
CA GLY A 74 -9.26 -11.09 -3.68
C GLY A 74 -9.05 -10.42 -2.31
N ASN A 75 -7.87 -9.84 -2.07
CA ASN A 75 -7.55 -9.13 -0.84
C ASN A 75 -8.41 -7.85 -0.70
N ILE A 76 -9.12 -7.74 0.43
CA ILE A 76 -10.04 -6.62 0.70
C ILE A 76 -9.32 -5.28 0.89
N LEU A 77 -8.12 -5.26 1.50
CA LEU A 77 -7.36 -4.03 1.69
C LEU A 77 -6.91 -3.48 0.34
N GLN A 78 -6.37 -4.37 -0.50
CA GLN A 78 -6.01 -4.09 -1.88
C GLN A 78 -7.20 -3.57 -2.71
N PHE A 79 -8.36 -4.21 -2.59
CA PHE A 79 -9.59 -3.81 -3.26
C PHE A 79 -10.06 -2.42 -2.83
N ILE A 80 -10.04 -2.13 -1.53
CA ILE A 80 -10.40 -0.81 -1.00
C ILE A 80 -9.42 0.25 -1.47
N ASP A 81 -8.11 -0.02 -1.36
CA ASP A 81 -7.08 0.88 -1.87
C ASP A 81 -7.31 1.17 -3.35
N ASP A 82 -7.59 0.14 -4.14
CA ASP A 82 -7.84 0.29 -5.56
C ASP A 82 -9.05 1.18 -5.86
N LEU A 83 -10.12 1.04 -5.07
CA LEU A 83 -11.32 1.85 -5.16
C LEU A 83 -11.03 3.32 -4.79
N GLN A 84 -10.40 3.57 -3.64
CA GLN A 84 -10.15 4.93 -3.14
C GLN A 84 -9.19 5.70 -4.05
N MET A 85 -8.17 5.02 -4.59
CA MET A 85 -7.18 5.65 -5.46
C MET A 85 -7.76 6.19 -6.76
N THR A 86 -8.94 5.74 -7.20
CA THR A 86 -9.59 6.28 -8.41
C THR A 86 -9.87 7.77 -8.26
N ASP A 87 -10.49 8.18 -7.15
CA ASP A 87 -10.86 9.58 -6.91
C ASP A 87 -9.66 10.39 -6.39
N LEU A 88 -8.84 9.78 -5.52
CA LEU A 88 -7.69 10.47 -4.92
C LEU A 88 -6.60 10.81 -5.93
N LEU A 89 -6.41 10.00 -6.98
CA LEU A 89 -5.44 10.29 -8.03
C LEU A 89 -5.83 11.52 -8.85
N GLU A 90 -7.11 11.75 -9.12
CA GLU A 90 -7.54 12.97 -9.83
C GLU A 90 -7.24 14.23 -9.00
N GLN A 91 -7.53 14.18 -7.70
CA GLN A 91 -7.19 15.27 -6.79
C GLN A 91 -5.67 15.48 -6.70
N PHE A 92 -4.91 14.40 -6.56
CA PHE A 92 -3.44 14.42 -6.55
C PHE A 92 -2.87 15.07 -7.82
N VAL A 93 -3.34 14.67 -9.01
CA VAL A 93 -2.87 15.22 -10.29
C VAL A 93 -3.23 16.71 -10.38
N SER A 94 -4.45 17.10 -10.00
CA SER A 94 -4.86 18.51 -9.95
C SER A 94 -3.92 19.34 -9.07
N LEU A 95 -3.59 18.84 -7.88
CA LEU A 95 -2.67 19.48 -6.96
C LEU A 95 -1.24 19.57 -7.53
N CYS A 96 -0.75 18.55 -8.22
CA CYS A 96 0.56 18.60 -8.88
C CYS A 96 0.62 19.64 -9.99
N CYS A 97 -0.47 19.79 -10.76
CA CYS A 97 -0.53 20.71 -11.90
C CYS A 97 -0.73 22.18 -11.47
N ALA A 98 -1.36 22.41 -10.33
CA ALA A 98 -1.63 23.75 -9.78
C ALA A 98 -0.42 24.38 -9.07
N GLN A 99 0.70 23.67 -8.94
CA GLN A 99 1.87 24.20 -8.26
C GLN A 99 2.54 25.29 -9.13
N ASP A 100 2.71 26.48 -8.55
CA ASP A 100 3.62 27.52 -9.08
C ASP A 100 5.08 27.14 -8.80
N LEU A 101 5.52 25.98 -9.30
CA LEU A 101 6.94 25.66 -9.41
C LEU A 101 7.45 26.37 -10.66
N ASP A 102 8.51 27.18 -10.51
CA ASP A 102 9.13 28.07 -11.51
C ASP A 102 8.55 27.95 -12.94
N SER A 103 7.95 29.05 -13.42
CA SER A 103 7.11 29.15 -14.63
C SER A 103 7.72 28.69 -15.97
N ASN A 104 8.95 28.17 -15.96
CA ASN A 104 9.65 27.67 -17.13
C ASN A 104 9.83 26.14 -17.15
N ASP A 105 9.47 25.42 -16.07
CA ASP A 105 9.59 23.96 -16.04
C ASP A 105 8.31 23.29 -16.57
N TYR A 106 8.31 22.96 -17.85
CA TYR A 106 7.19 22.27 -18.51
C TYR A 106 7.09 20.79 -18.12
N ARG A 107 8.02 20.25 -17.33
CA ARG A 107 8.10 18.84 -16.98
C ARG A 107 7.58 18.58 -15.56
N LEU A 108 6.82 17.50 -15.42
CA LEU A 108 6.35 16.97 -14.14
C LEU A 108 6.98 15.60 -13.92
N ASP A 109 7.87 15.49 -12.94
CA ASP A 109 8.42 14.21 -12.50
C ASP A 109 7.59 13.69 -11.32
N ILE A 110 6.97 12.52 -11.49
CA ILE A 110 6.05 11.91 -10.54
C ILE A 110 6.59 10.54 -10.13
N LEU A 111 6.63 10.26 -8.82
CA LEU A 111 7.09 8.99 -8.29
C LEU A 111 5.93 8.15 -7.75
N ASP A 112 5.88 6.88 -8.13
CA ASP A 112 5.15 5.81 -7.43
C ASP A 112 6.16 4.99 -6.61
N LEU A 113 6.22 5.30 -5.32
CA LEU A 113 7.20 4.76 -4.37
C LEU A 113 6.65 3.48 -3.72
N GLY A 114 7.24 2.33 -4.09
CA GLY A 114 6.70 1.00 -3.78
C GLY A 114 5.56 0.64 -4.73
N CYS A 115 5.81 0.74 -6.03
CA CYS A 115 4.77 0.62 -7.06
C CYS A 115 4.20 -0.80 -7.21
N GLY A 116 4.85 -1.82 -6.63
CA GLY A 116 4.44 -3.22 -6.73
C GLY A 116 4.27 -3.68 -8.17
N THR A 117 3.15 -4.36 -8.45
CA THR A 117 2.76 -4.79 -9.81
C THR A 117 2.26 -3.65 -10.71
N GLY A 118 2.37 -2.39 -10.28
CA GLY A 118 1.95 -1.20 -11.03
C GLY A 118 0.44 -0.96 -11.04
N ARG A 119 -0.32 -1.40 -10.02
CA ARG A 119 -1.79 -1.20 -9.97
C ARG A 119 -2.16 0.27 -9.98
N ASN A 120 -1.56 1.05 -9.06
CA ASN A 120 -1.80 2.49 -8.96
C ASN A 120 -0.99 3.28 -10.00
N THR A 121 0.19 2.79 -10.41
CA THR A 121 0.91 3.35 -11.56
C THR A 121 0.05 3.33 -12.83
N LEU A 122 -0.64 2.22 -13.13
CA LEU A 122 -1.50 2.14 -14.31
C LEU A 122 -2.62 3.17 -14.27
N LYS A 123 -3.28 3.36 -13.12
CA LYS A 123 -4.32 4.38 -12.95
C LYS A 123 -3.75 5.78 -13.11
N LEU A 124 -2.59 6.07 -12.51
CA LEU A 124 -1.91 7.35 -12.63
C LEU A 124 -1.59 7.70 -14.10
N LEU A 125 -1.18 6.71 -14.90
CA LEU A 125 -0.94 6.88 -16.35
C LEU A 125 -2.25 7.12 -17.14
N GLN A 126 -3.40 6.67 -16.61
CA GLN A 126 -4.72 6.83 -17.22
C GLN A 126 -5.47 8.08 -16.72
N THR A 127 -5.05 8.66 -15.60
CA THR A 127 -5.60 9.93 -15.09
C THR A 127 -5.33 11.05 -16.10
N PRO A 128 -6.29 11.97 -16.33
CA PRO A 128 -6.08 13.09 -17.25
C PRO A 128 -4.96 14.03 -16.76
N TRP A 129 -3.95 14.23 -17.59
CA TRP A 129 -2.88 15.20 -17.37
C TRP A 129 -3.01 16.40 -18.32
N PRO A 130 -2.46 17.58 -17.97
CA PRO A 130 -2.40 18.71 -18.88
C PRO A 130 -1.64 18.37 -20.16
N THR A 131 -2.08 18.93 -21.29
CA THR A 131 -1.47 18.67 -22.61
C THR A 131 -0.26 19.55 -22.90
N ASP A 132 -0.08 20.61 -22.12
CA ASP A 132 1.02 21.58 -22.21
C ASP A 132 2.20 21.22 -21.29
N ARG A 133 2.17 20.03 -20.67
CA ARG A 133 3.23 19.51 -19.80
C ARG A 133 3.77 18.17 -20.32
N ASP A 134 5.05 17.94 -20.10
CA ASP A 134 5.69 16.64 -20.25
C ASP A 134 5.60 15.91 -18.91
N VAL A 135 5.04 14.71 -18.86
CA VAL A 135 4.91 13.93 -17.61
C VAL A 135 5.87 12.76 -17.64
N ASN A 136 6.72 12.66 -16.62
CA ASN A 136 7.63 11.55 -16.42
C ASN A 136 7.25 10.81 -15.15
N VAL A 137 6.82 9.56 -15.30
CA VAL A 137 6.41 8.71 -14.18
C VAL A 137 7.52 7.72 -13.85
N HIS A 138 7.95 7.68 -12.60
CA HIS A 138 8.91 6.72 -12.08
C HIS A 138 8.16 5.74 -11.20
N GLY A 139 8.32 4.43 -11.43
CA GLY A 139 7.83 3.39 -10.53
C GLY A 139 9.00 2.69 -9.85
N TRP A 140 9.10 2.80 -8.53
CA TRP A 140 10.17 2.17 -7.76
C TRP A 140 9.63 1.06 -6.88
N ASP A 141 10.30 -0.08 -6.85
CA ASP A 141 9.96 -1.17 -5.93
C ASP A 141 11.22 -1.97 -5.55
N GLY A 142 11.20 -2.62 -4.39
CA GLY A 142 12.29 -3.49 -3.96
C GLY A 142 12.32 -4.83 -4.72
N SER A 143 11.16 -5.32 -5.18
CA SER A 143 11.03 -6.63 -5.83
C SER A 143 11.11 -6.54 -7.35
N GLN A 144 12.12 -7.20 -7.92
CA GLN A 144 12.26 -7.31 -9.37
C GLN A 144 11.06 -8.05 -10.02
N ALA A 145 10.52 -9.07 -9.35
CA ALA A 145 9.38 -9.83 -9.86
C ALA A 145 8.12 -8.96 -9.98
N MET A 146 7.89 -8.07 -8.99
CA MET A 146 6.81 -7.08 -9.04
C MET A 146 7.00 -6.10 -10.21
N LEU A 147 8.21 -5.59 -10.38
CA LEU A 147 8.54 -4.64 -11.47
C LEU A 147 8.37 -5.26 -12.86
N ASP A 148 8.65 -6.54 -13.04
CA ASP A 148 8.46 -7.23 -14.33
C ASP A 148 6.96 -7.32 -14.71
N LEU A 149 6.09 -7.53 -13.71
CA LEU A 149 4.64 -7.45 -13.90
C LEU A 149 4.18 -6.01 -14.17
N ALA A 150 4.73 -5.04 -13.44
CA ALA A 150 4.41 -3.62 -13.62
C ALA A 150 4.75 -3.11 -15.04
N ARG A 151 5.94 -3.48 -15.55
CA ARG A 151 6.36 -3.20 -16.94
C ARG A 151 5.36 -3.76 -17.94
N THR A 152 5.00 -5.03 -17.78
CA THR A 152 4.05 -5.70 -18.67
C THR A 152 2.68 -5.03 -18.64
N LYS A 153 2.17 -4.73 -17.45
CA LYS A 153 0.86 -4.12 -17.23
C LYS A 153 0.76 -2.71 -17.80
N CYS A 154 1.82 -1.90 -17.64
CA CYS A 154 1.80 -0.49 -17.98
C CYS A 154 2.28 -0.18 -19.41
N ALA A 155 2.87 -1.14 -20.13
CA ALA A 155 3.44 -0.94 -21.47
C ALA A 155 2.48 -0.26 -22.47
N ASN A 156 1.20 -0.61 -22.44
CA ASN A 156 0.19 -0.10 -23.37
C ASN A 156 -0.44 1.24 -22.94
N ALA A 157 -0.34 1.60 -21.66
CA ALA A 157 -0.99 2.80 -21.13
C ALA A 157 -0.33 4.08 -21.65
N VAL A 158 1.01 4.11 -21.67
CA VAL A 158 1.80 5.24 -22.18
C VAL A 158 1.51 5.52 -23.66
N SER A 159 1.28 4.47 -24.45
CA SER A 159 1.00 4.59 -25.89
C SER A 159 -0.40 5.14 -26.20
N SER A 160 -1.31 5.13 -25.22
CA SER A 160 -2.72 5.52 -25.39
C SER A 160 -2.99 6.99 -25.01
N SER A 161 -2.05 7.66 -24.35
CA SER A 161 -2.13 9.07 -23.98
C SER A 161 -1.76 9.96 -25.18
N ALA A 162 -2.69 10.10 -26.14
CA ALA A 162 -2.41 10.77 -27.41
C ALA A 162 -2.22 12.30 -27.30
N SER A 163 -2.58 12.92 -26.17
CA SER A 163 -2.58 14.38 -26.00
C SER A 163 -1.50 14.92 -25.06
N THR A 164 -0.96 14.10 -24.15
CA THR A 164 0.08 14.50 -23.21
C THR A 164 1.33 13.69 -23.48
N LYS A 165 2.48 14.36 -23.59
CA LYS A 165 3.75 13.67 -23.76
C LYS A 165 4.13 13.02 -22.43
N MET A 166 3.91 11.70 -22.35
CA MET A 166 4.15 10.91 -21.16
C MET A 166 5.23 9.87 -21.41
N VAL A 167 6.14 9.73 -20.45
CA VAL A 167 7.11 8.64 -20.39
C VAL A 167 7.06 7.99 -19.02
N MET A 168 7.46 6.72 -18.94
CA MET A 168 7.50 6.00 -17.69
C MET A 168 8.72 5.09 -17.61
N GLU A 169 9.32 5.01 -16.42
CA GLU A 169 10.43 4.12 -16.11
C GLU A 169 10.23 3.37 -14.79
N PHE A 170 10.72 2.13 -14.74
CA PHE A 170 10.68 1.28 -13.54
C PHE A 170 12.09 0.95 -13.06
N ALA A 171 12.37 1.17 -11.77
CA ALA A 171 13.66 0.91 -11.16
C ALA A 171 13.55 0.08 -9.88
N ALA A 172 14.50 -0.84 -9.70
CA ALA A 172 14.64 -1.61 -8.45
C ALA A 172 15.31 -0.73 -7.39
N VAL A 173 14.55 -0.34 -6.36
CA VAL A 173 15.02 0.50 -5.25
C VAL A 173 14.43 -0.03 -3.95
N ASP A 174 15.27 -0.64 -3.11
CA ASP A 174 14.89 -1.03 -1.76
C ASP A 174 15.00 0.16 -0.81
N ILE A 175 13.86 0.74 -0.48
CA ILE A 175 13.74 1.92 0.37
C ILE A 175 13.72 1.60 1.87
N SER A 176 13.84 0.33 2.27
CA SER A 176 14.01 -0.03 3.68
C SER A 176 15.36 0.46 4.23
N ASN A 177 16.33 0.74 3.35
CA ASN A 177 17.57 1.41 3.66
C ASN A 177 17.68 2.75 2.90
N PRO A 178 17.69 3.92 3.59
CA PRO A 178 17.85 5.24 2.98
C PRO A 178 19.08 5.43 2.09
N GLU A 179 20.14 4.64 2.30
CA GLU A 179 21.37 4.70 1.50
C GLU A 179 21.19 4.16 0.09
N ASN A 180 20.21 3.27 -0.11
CA ASN A 180 19.89 2.72 -1.43
C ASN A 180 19.13 3.72 -2.31
N VAL A 181 18.51 4.74 -1.71
CA VAL A 181 17.76 5.76 -2.43
C VAL A 181 18.75 6.70 -3.14
N PRO A 182 18.75 6.79 -4.49
CA PRO A 182 19.82 7.51 -5.19
C PRO A 182 19.70 9.02 -4.99
N LYS A 183 20.80 9.66 -4.55
CA LYS A 183 20.85 11.09 -4.22
C LYS A 183 20.59 12.02 -5.40
N GLN A 184 20.73 11.55 -6.64
CA GLN A 184 20.41 12.38 -7.81
C GLN A 184 18.91 12.71 -7.95
N TYR A 185 18.04 12.05 -7.17
CA TYR A 185 16.60 12.28 -7.13
C TYR A 185 16.16 13.16 -5.95
N ASP A 186 17.11 13.69 -5.16
CA ASP A 186 16.80 14.61 -4.07
C ASP A 186 16.16 15.89 -4.65
N ASP A 187 15.06 16.36 -4.03
CA ASP A 187 14.26 17.50 -4.48
C ASP A 187 13.85 17.47 -5.97
N LEU A 188 13.63 16.28 -6.55
CA LEU A 188 13.28 16.15 -7.97
C LEU A 188 11.76 16.14 -8.21
N PHE A 189 11.00 15.42 -7.39
CA PHE A 189 9.64 15.04 -7.77
C PHE A 189 8.63 16.15 -7.47
N ASN A 190 7.78 16.45 -8.46
CA ASN A 190 6.64 17.37 -8.35
C ASN A 190 5.45 16.73 -7.60
N GLY A 191 5.42 15.39 -7.53
CA GLY A 191 4.46 14.63 -6.77
C GLY A 191 4.94 13.21 -6.49
N LEU A 192 4.44 12.62 -5.42
CA LEU A 192 4.74 11.24 -5.03
C LEU A 192 3.47 10.53 -4.58
N ILE A 193 3.27 9.29 -5.02
CA ILE A 193 2.28 8.38 -4.43
C ILE A 193 3.03 7.22 -3.76
N SER A 194 2.49 6.71 -2.65
CA SER A 194 3.00 5.49 -2.01
C SER A 194 1.86 4.77 -1.31
N THR A 195 1.54 3.57 -1.78
CA THR A 195 0.33 2.87 -1.35
C THR A 195 0.67 1.52 -0.73
N LEU A 196 0.23 1.31 0.53
CA LEU A 196 0.43 0.07 1.28
C LEU A 196 1.90 -0.33 1.49
N VAL A 197 2.79 0.67 1.58
CA VAL A 197 4.24 0.46 1.77
C VAL A 197 4.66 0.70 3.21
N LEU A 198 4.04 1.68 3.87
CA LEU A 198 4.45 2.17 5.19
C LEU A 198 4.40 1.07 6.26
N GLU A 199 3.54 0.05 6.13
CA GLU A 199 3.54 -1.10 7.03
C GLU A 199 4.85 -1.92 7.02
N HIS A 200 5.77 -1.70 6.07
CA HIS A 200 7.02 -2.47 5.94
C HIS A 200 8.28 -1.71 6.34
N ILE A 201 8.15 -0.44 6.75
CA ILE A 201 9.28 0.45 6.97
C ILE A 201 9.07 1.23 8.27
N GLU A 202 10.15 1.56 8.96
CA GLU A 202 10.11 2.47 10.10
C GLU A 202 9.59 3.85 9.66
N ILE A 203 8.65 4.42 10.41
CA ILE A 203 7.90 5.60 9.97
C ILE A 203 8.78 6.83 9.78
N GLU A 204 9.79 7.01 10.62
CA GLU A 204 10.76 8.10 10.51
C GLU A 204 11.63 7.94 9.26
N THR A 205 12.05 6.71 8.96
CA THR A 205 12.81 6.37 7.76
C THR A 205 12.01 6.63 6.49
N PHE A 206 10.75 6.18 6.47
CA PHE A 206 9.84 6.38 5.35
C PHE A 206 9.64 7.87 5.04
N PHE A 207 9.26 8.67 6.05
CA PHE A 207 8.99 10.09 5.82
C PHE A 207 10.25 10.92 5.57
N ALA A 208 11.41 10.52 6.09
CA ALA A 208 12.68 11.13 5.71
C ALA A 208 12.97 10.93 4.21
N ILE A 209 12.68 9.75 3.65
CA ILE A 209 12.82 9.46 2.21
C ILE A 209 11.82 10.29 1.40
N VAL A 210 10.53 10.27 1.76
CA VAL A 210 9.48 11.05 1.06
C VAL A 210 9.82 12.54 1.03
N ALA A 211 10.19 13.11 2.19
CA ALA A 211 10.56 14.51 2.28
C ALA A 211 11.82 14.85 1.48
N ARG A 212 12.80 13.95 1.40
CA ARG A 212 14.04 14.16 0.62
C ARG A 212 13.80 14.18 -0.88
N LEU A 213 12.87 13.35 -1.37
CA LEU A 213 12.61 13.15 -2.81
C LEU A 213 11.70 14.24 -3.42
N LEU A 214 10.76 14.77 -2.64
CA LEU A 214 9.82 15.79 -3.12
C LEU A 214 10.47 17.16 -3.26
N LYS A 215 10.07 17.95 -4.27
CA LYS A 215 10.36 19.40 -4.33
C LYS A 215 9.65 20.15 -3.18
N PRO A 216 10.20 21.26 -2.65
CA PRO A 216 9.44 22.14 -1.75
C PRO A 216 8.10 22.55 -2.36
N GLY A 217 7.02 22.50 -1.58
CA GLY A 217 5.66 22.75 -2.04
C GLY A 217 4.98 21.61 -2.80
N ALA A 218 5.70 20.51 -3.11
CA ALA A 218 5.15 19.35 -3.79
C ALA A 218 4.24 18.50 -2.88
N HIS A 219 3.42 17.63 -3.50
CA HIS A 219 2.44 16.82 -2.77
C HIS A 219 2.79 15.34 -2.74
N ALA A 220 2.42 14.68 -1.64
CA ALA A 220 2.49 13.23 -1.49
C ALA A 220 1.09 12.66 -1.18
N LEU A 221 0.67 11.61 -1.90
CA LEU A 221 -0.52 10.83 -1.56
C LEU A 221 -0.07 9.49 -0.96
N ILE A 222 -0.35 9.31 0.33
CA ILE A 222 0.11 8.13 1.09
C ILE A 222 -1.10 7.35 1.56
N THR A 223 -1.11 6.04 1.33
CA THR A 223 -2.15 5.12 1.82
C THR A 223 -1.51 3.95 2.57
N ASN A 224 -2.21 3.41 3.57
CA ASN A 224 -1.70 2.28 4.33
C ASN A 224 -2.81 1.46 5.01
N MET A 225 -2.42 0.27 5.50
CA MET A 225 -3.26 -0.54 6.38
C MET A 225 -3.58 0.22 7.68
N HIS A 226 -4.87 0.27 8.02
CA HIS A 226 -5.33 0.85 9.28
C HIS A 226 -4.97 -0.02 10.48
N SER A 227 -4.58 0.62 11.59
CA SER A 227 -4.14 -0.06 12.81
C SER A 227 -5.17 -1.04 13.39
N ASP A 228 -6.46 -0.79 13.20
CA ASP A 228 -7.55 -1.71 13.62
C ASP A 228 -7.44 -3.07 12.93
N MET A 229 -7.06 -3.10 11.66
CA MET A 229 -6.73 -4.35 10.96
C MET A 229 -5.39 -4.91 11.40
N GLY A 230 -4.36 -4.05 11.48
CA GLY A 230 -2.99 -4.44 11.81
C GLY A 230 -2.83 -5.14 13.16
N ARG A 231 -3.66 -4.78 14.15
CA ARG A 231 -3.68 -5.44 15.47
C ARG A 231 -4.17 -6.90 15.42
N LEU A 232 -4.90 -7.27 14.37
CA LEU A 232 -5.53 -8.57 14.21
C LEU A 232 -4.89 -9.39 13.07
N SER A 233 -4.20 -8.75 12.12
CA SER A 233 -3.61 -9.40 10.96
C SER A 233 -2.39 -8.63 10.44
N ARG A 234 -1.53 -9.31 9.69
CA ARG A 234 -0.31 -8.76 9.09
C ARG A 234 -0.18 -9.26 7.66
N ALA A 235 0.59 -8.55 6.84
CA ALA A 235 0.95 -8.99 5.50
C ALA A 235 1.64 -10.36 5.53
N GLY A 236 1.18 -11.26 4.67
CA GLY A 236 1.72 -12.60 4.56
C GLY A 236 1.00 -13.41 3.48
N TYR A 237 1.72 -14.38 2.92
CA TYR A 237 1.18 -15.28 1.89
C TYR A 237 1.24 -16.74 2.37
N LYS A 238 0.42 -17.59 1.75
CA LYS A 238 0.46 -19.04 1.93
C LYS A 238 0.92 -19.66 0.61
N ALA A 239 2.05 -20.35 0.65
CA ALA A 239 2.58 -21.06 -0.52
C ALA A 239 1.67 -22.24 -0.90
N ALA A 240 1.81 -22.72 -2.14
CA ALA A 240 1.09 -23.91 -2.61
C ALA A 240 1.39 -25.17 -1.78
N THR A 241 2.55 -25.22 -1.13
CA THR A 241 2.95 -26.28 -0.18
C THR A 241 2.14 -26.26 1.14
N GLY A 242 1.36 -25.20 1.36
CA GLY A 242 0.59 -24.98 2.58
C GLY A 242 1.33 -24.17 3.66
N GLU A 243 2.63 -23.92 3.46
CA GLU A 243 3.47 -23.12 4.35
C GLU A 243 3.05 -21.66 4.33
N ARG A 244 3.19 -20.98 5.47
CA ARG A 244 2.78 -19.57 5.65
C ARG A 244 4.00 -18.72 5.91
N TYR A 245 4.11 -17.61 5.20
CA TYR A 245 5.22 -16.69 5.25
C TYR A 245 4.73 -15.29 5.60
N ARG A 246 5.53 -14.54 6.36
CA ARG A 246 5.25 -13.14 6.70
C ARG A 246 6.53 -12.32 6.69
N ALA A 247 6.41 -11.04 6.40
CA ALA A 247 7.47 -10.07 6.61
C ALA A 247 7.26 -9.33 7.93
N THR A 248 8.25 -8.53 8.32
CA THR A 248 8.09 -7.54 9.38
C THR A 248 6.97 -6.57 8.99
N SER A 249 6.06 -6.32 9.93
CA SER A 249 5.01 -5.31 9.80
C SER A 249 5.08 -4.33 10.96
N TYR A 250 5.01 -3.04 10.63
CA TYR A 250 4.84 -1.94 11.55
C TYR A 250 3.39 -1.48 11.51
N ILE A 251 2.79 -1.29 12.68
CA ILE A 251 1.37 -0.93 12.80
C ILE A 251 1.31 0.51 13.30
N TYR A 252 0.98 1.43 12.39
CA TYR A 252 0.83 2.85 12.72
C TYR A 252 -0.64 3.25 12.68
N THR A 253 -1.05 4.02 13.68
CA THR A 253 -2.33 4.73 13.64
C THR A 253 -2.26 5.87 12.62
N PRO A 254 -3.39 6.31 12.06
CA PRO A 254 -3.41 7.45 11.14
C PRO A 254 -2.83 8.73 11.77
N GLN A 255 -3.07 8.94 13.07
CA GLN A 255 -2.54 10.08 13.82
C GLN A 255 -1.01 10.03 13.95
N GLU A 256 -0.43 8.89 14.31
CA GLU A 256 1.03 8.72 14.36
C GLU A 256 1.67 9.00 12.99
N THR A 257 1.01 8.57 11.91
CA THR A 257 1.46 8.83 10.54
C THR A 257 1.49 10.32 10.21
N VAL A 258 0.47 11.08 10.58
CA VAL A 258 0.46 12.54 10.39
C VAL A 258 1.53 13.24 11.22
N GLU A 259 1.71 12.82 12.47
CA GLU A 259 2.71 13.41 13.37
C GLU A 259 4.15 13.19 12.85
N ALA A 260 4.45 11.97 12.36
CA ALA A 260 5.74 11.66 11.78
C ALA A 260 5.98 12.40 10.45
N ALA A 261 4.95 12.51 9.60
CA ALA A 261 5.00 13.32 8.39
C ALA A 261 5.34 14.79 8.71
N ALA A 262 4.64 15.39 9.67
CA ALA A 262 4.87 16.76 10.09
C ALA A 262 6.28 16.98 10.66
N ALA A 263 6.80 16.01 11.42
CA ALA A 263 8.17 16.02 11.93
C ALA A 263 9.22 16.01 10.80
N ALA A 264 8.94 15.31 9.69
CA ALA A 264 9.76 15.31 8.48
C ALA A 264 9.56 16.54 7.57
N GLY A 265 8.60 17.41 7.90
CA GLY A 265 8.29 18.62 7.14
C GLY A 265 7.29 18.45 6.01
N LEU A 266 6.37 17.50 6.18
CA LEU A 266 5.22 17.26 5.33
C LEU A 266 3.94 17.60 6.11
N ASP A 267 3.22 18.63 5.68
CA ASP A 267 1.99 19.08 6.34
C ASP A 267 0.77 18.36 5.72
N LEU A 268 -0.20 17.98 6.56
CA LEU A 268 -1.47 17.40 6.09
C LEU A 268 -2.26 18.42 5.26
N VAL A 269 -2.79 17.97 4.12
CA VAL A 269 -3.69 18.73 3.26
C VAL A 269 -5.08 18.11 3.34
N GLY A 270 -6.03 18.86 3.90
CA GLY A 270 -7.39 18.37 4.11
C GLY A 270 -7.48 17.46 5.34
N GLU A 271 -8.24 16.38 5.21
CA GLU A 271 -8.51 15.41 6.27
C GLU A 271 -7.90 14.05 5.92
N ILE A 272 -7.83 13.16 6.92
CA ILE A 272 -7.48 11.75 6.70
C ILE A 272 -8.74 11.01 6.24
N ASP A 273 -8.63 10.27 5.14
CA ASP A 273 -9.67 9.33 4.72
C ASP A 273 -9.47 7.99 5.41
N GLU A 274 -10.54 7.42 5.97
CA GLU A 274 -10.51 6.11 6.62
C GLU A 274 -11.69 5.27 6.14
N VAL A 275 -11.43 4.02 5.76
CA VAL A 275 -12.45 3.15 5.18
C VAL A 275 -12.62 1.88 5.99
N ALA A 276 -13.87 1.65 6.40
CA ALA A 276 -14.30 0.38 6.97
C ALA A 276 -14.84 -0.56 5.89
N VAL A 277 -14.68 -1.87 6.10
CA VAL A 277 -15.21 -2.86 5.17
C VAL A 277 -16.73 -2.84 5.22
N ASP A 278 -17.34 -2.66 4.04
CA ASP A 278 -18.77 -2.81 3.82
C ASP A 278 -19.07 -4.21 3.27
N GLY A 279 -20.13 -4.87 3.76
CA GLY A 279 -20.54 -6.18 3.25
C GLY A 279 -20.81 -6.18 1.74
N ARG A 280 -21.27 -5.05 1.18
CA ARG A 280 -21.48 -4.85 -0.27
C ARG A 280 -20.20 -4.93 -1.09
N MET A 281 -19.03 -4.69 -0.49
CA MET A 281 -17.73 -4.89 -1.16
C MET A 281 -17.46 -6.38 -1.44
N ILE A 282 -18.10 -7.28 -0.70
CA ILE A 282 -17.96 -8.73 -0.82
C ILE A 282 -19.14 -9.30 -1.61
N ASP A 283 -20.35 -8.91 -1.24
CA ASP A 283 -21.60 -9.44 -1.79
C ASP A 283 -21.94 -8.86 -3.17
N GLY A 284 -21.28 -7.77 -3.57
CA GLY A 284 -21.65 -6.93 -4.70
C GLY A 284 -22.81 -5.99 -4.34
N GLY A 285 -22.91 -4.86 -5.06
CA GLY A 285 -23.94 -3.86 -4.79
C GLY A 285 -23.55 -2.46 -5.21
N VAL A 286 -24.18 -1.46 -4.61
CA VAL A 286 -23.84 -0.05 -4.78
C VAL A 286 -23.46 0.50 -3.41
N LEU A 287 -22.23 1.00 -3.30
CA LEU A 287 -21.71 1.65 -2.09
C LEU A 287 -22.36 3.01 -1.90
N ASP A 288 -22.18 3.61 -0.73
CA ASP A 288 -22.84 4.89 -0.39
C ASP A 288 -22.36 6.07 -1.26
N ASN A 289 -21.15 5.98 -1.82
CA ASN A 289 -20.63 6.92 -2.81
C ASN A 289 -21.14 6.66 -4.25
N GLY A 290 -22.07 5.71 -4.44
CA GLY A 290 -22.65 5.38 -5.73
C GLY A 290 -21.82 4.41 -6.58
N VAL A 291 -20.64 4.00 -6.13
CA VAL A 291 -19.80 3.05 -6.88
C VAL A 291 -20.45 1.66 -6.87
N ARG A 292 -20.59 1.07 -8.07
CA ARG A 292 -21.06 -0.30 -8.25
C ARG A 292 -19.91 -1.27 -8.07
N VAL A 293 -20.08 -2.23 -7.16
CA VAL A 293 -19.16 -3.34 -6.93
C VAL A 293 -19.77 -4.62 -7.46
N GLU A 294 -19.00 -5.36 -8.25
CA GLU A 294 -19.39 -6.70 -8.70
C GLU A 294 -19.01 -7.75 -7.65
N LYS A 295 -19.86 -8.78 -7.53
CA LYS A 295 -19.56 -9.91 -6.65
C LYS A 295 -18.37 -10.70 -7.19
N GLY A 296 -17.49 -11.15 -6.31
CA GLY A 296 -16.36 -12.03 -6.63
C GLY A 296 -15.02 -11.33 -6.79
N GLY A 297 -14.98 -9.98 -6.75
CA GLY A 297 -13.72 -9.22 -6.69
C GLY A 297 -13.01 -9.30 -5.33
N VAL A 298 -13.77 -9.60 -4.27
CA VAL A 298 -13.26 -9.82 -2.91
C VAL A 298 -13.65 -11.20 -2.42
N ARG A 299 -12.75 -11.87 -1.72
CA ARG A 299 -13.00 -13.20 -1.14
C ARG A 299 -14.02 -13.18 0.00
N GLU A 300 -14.80 -14.25 0.13
CA GLU A 300 -15.79 -14.42 1.21
C GLU A 300 -15.18 -14.31 2.61
N GLY A 301 -13.94 -14.79 2.79
CA GLY A 301 -13.21 -14.70 4.05
C GLY A 301 -12.93 -13.28 4.55
N ALA A 302 -13.10 -12.25 3.71
CA ALA A 302 -13.04 -10.86 4.12
C ALA A 302 -14.21 -10.44 5.01
N ARG A 303 -15.29 -11.24 5.09
CA ARG A 303 -16.49 -10.89 5.88
C ARG A 303 -16.21 -10.65 7.35
N LYS A 304 -15.15 -11.26 7.89
CA LYS A 304 -14.69 -11.03 9.27
C LYS A 304 -14.28 -9.57 9.56
N TRP A 305 -14.00 -8.79 8.51
CA TRP A 305 -13.59 -7.39 8.63
C TRP A 305 -14.75 -6.41 8.50
N VAL A 306 -15.98 -6.86 8.20
CA VAL A 306 -17.13 -5.95 8.03
C VAL A 306 -17.31 -5.06 9.27
N GLY A 307 -17.37 -3.75 9.05
CA GLY A 307 -17.45 -2.73 10.10
C GLY A 307 -16.10 -2.34 10.73
N THR A 308 -15.00 -2.99 10.35
CA THR A 308 -13.64 -2.66 10.82
C THR A 308 -12.96 -1.72 9.83
N LYS A 309 -12.33 -0.65 10.32
CA LYS A 309 -11.46 0.21 9.51
C LYS A 309 -10.22 -0.57 9.10
N VAL A 310 -9.99 -0.72 7.80
CA VAL A 310 -8.87 -1.51 7.27
C VAL A 310 -7.87 -0.66 6.50
N TRP A 311 -8.27 0.52 6.05
CA TRP A 311 -7.48 1.37 5.18
C TRP A 311 -7.55 2.83 5.65
N TYR A 312 -6.46 3.57 5.47
CA TYR A 312 -6.48 5.02 5.50
C TYR A 312 -5.62 5.63 4.39
N GLY A 313 -5.93 6.87 4.02
CA GLY A 313 -5.19 7.66 3.04
C GLY A 313 -5.08 9.12 3.48
N MET A 314 -4.02 9.79 3.04
CA MET A 314 -3.79 11.20 3.32
C MET A 314 -3.03 11.89 2.20
N MET A 315 -3.39 13.15 1.97
CA MET A 315 -2.63 14.07 1.13
C MET A 315 -1.70 14.90 2.00
N LEU A 316 -0.43 14.97 1.62
CA LEU A 316 0.61 15.71 2.32
C LEU A 316 1.24 16.74 1.38
N ARG A 317 1.76 17.84 1.93
CA ARG A 317 2.51 18.85 1.19
C ARG A 317 3.85 19.10 1.85
N LYS A 318 4.93 19.07 1.07
CA LYS A 318 6.27 19.45 1.56
C LYS A 318 6.34 20.96 1.81
N ARG A 319 6.87 21.34 2.97
CA ARG A 319 7.12 22.74 3.34
C ARG A 319 8.17 23.42 2.44
#